data_AF-F0GJE8-F1
#
_entry.id   AF-F0GJE8-F1
#
_cell.length_a   1.000
_cell.length_b   1.000
_cell.length_c   1.000
_cell.angle_alpha   90.00
_cell.angle_beta   90.00
_cell.angle_gamma   90.00
#
_symmetry.space_group_name_H-M   'P 1'
#
loop_
_entity.id
_entity.type
_entity.pdbx_description
1 polymer ?
#
loop_
_entity_poly.entity_id
_entity_poly.type
_entity_poly.pdbx_seq_one_letter_code
_entity_poly.pdbx_strand_id
1 'polypeptide(L)' 'AYPVTVRSCDRDVTFERAPTRAVSNDVNLTEMMLVLGLKDRLAGYTGIGAWKTGTARLQKALAGVPEL' A
#
# COMPACT_ATOMS: atom_id res chain seq x y z
N ALA A 1 -5.60 15.21 12.92
CA ALA A 1 -6.69 14.82 13.83
C ALA A 1 -7.61 13.83 13.11
N TYR A 2 -8.34 12.99 13.84
CA TYR A 2 -9.36 12.05 13.32
C TYR A 2 -10.74 12.45 13.85
N PRO A 3 -11.85 12.10 13.17
CA PRO A 3 -11.91 11.33 11.92
C PRO A 3 -11.39 12.12 10.71
N VAL A 4 -10.95 11.40 9.67
CA VAL A 4 -10.56 11.97 8.36
C VAL A 4 -11.43 11.37 7.27
N THR A 5 -12.16 12.20 6.54
CA THR A 5 -12.94 11.78 5.37
C THR A 5 -12.20 12.13 4.09
N VAL A 6 -12.03 11.14 3.22
CA VAL A 6 -11.39 11.27 1.91
C VAL A 6 -12.40 10.92 0.83
N ARG A 7 -12.65 11.83 -0.11
CA ARG A 7 -13.36 11.52 -1.36
C ARG A 7 -12.45 10.65 -2.23
N SER A 8 -12.89 9.42 -2.49
CA SER A 8 -12.21 8.45 -3.34
C SER A 8 -13.16 8.05 -4.46
N CYS A 9 -12.87 8.49 -5.68
CA CYS A 9 -13.76 8.30 -6.84
C CYS A 9 -15.18 8.82 -6.53
N ASP A 10 -16.17 7.94 -6.54
CA ASP A 10 -17.60 8.19 -6.34
C ASP A 10 -18.07 8.04 -4.89
N ARG A 11 -17.15 7.81 -3.93
CA ARG A 11 -17.50 7.57 -2.52
C ARG A 11 -16.68 8.40 -1.54
N ASP A 12 -17.27 8.69 -0.39
CA ASP A 12 -16.56 9.22 0.78
C ASP A 12 -16.16 8.08 1.72
N VAL A 13 -14.87 8.01 2.05
CA VAL A 13 -14.33 7.02 2.98
C VAL A 13 -13.83 7.74 4.23
N THR A 14 -14.39 7.39 5.38
CA THR A 14 -14.01 7.97 6.68
C THR A 14 -13.11 7.02 7.45
N PHE A 15 -11.97 7.53 7.90
CA PHE A 15 -11.02 6.83 8.75
C PHE A 15 -11.14 7.37 10.17
N GLU A 16 -11.60 6.54 11.10
CA GLU A 16 -11.69 6.88 12.53
C GLU A 16 -10.33 6.91 13.24
N ARG A 17 -9.35 6.23 12.65
CA ARG A 17 -7.96 6.15 13.12
C ARG A 17 -7.05 5.81 11.95
N ALA A 18 -5.74 5.95 12.16
CA ALA A 18 -4.75 5.57 11.17
C ALA A 18 -4.87 4.07 10.82
N PRO A 19 -4.90 3.68 9.53
CA PRO A 19 -4.84 2.27 9.15
C PRO A 19 -3.56 1.61 9.66
N THR A 20 -3.68 0.35 10.10
CA THR A 20 -2.56 -0.44 10.65
C THR A 20 -2.25 -1.70 9.84
N ARG A 21 -3.16 -2.10 8.94
CA ARG A 21 -3.05 -3.31 8.10
C ARG A 21 -3.56 -2.97 6.69
N ALA A 22 -2.69 -2.37 5.88
CA ALA A 22 -2.99 -1.96 4.51
C ALA A 22 -2.63 -3.09 3.53
N VAL A 23 -3.42 -3.22 2.46
CA VAL A 23 -3.04 -3.96 1.26
C VAL A 23 -2.91 -2.96 0.13
N SER A 24 -1.78 -2.94 -0.56
CA SER A 24 -1.58 -2.08 -1.74
C SER A 24 -1.75 -2.88 -3.02
N ASN A 25 -2.38 -2.28 -4.02
CA ASN A 25 -2.47 -2.86 -5.35
C ASN A 25 -1.66 -2.00 -6.33
N ASP A 26 -0.91 -2.66 -7.20
CA ASP A 26 -0.05 -2.06 -8.23
C ASP A 26 1.24 -1.42 -7.65
N VAL A 27 2.21 -1.18 -8.54
CA VAL A 27 3.55 -0.67 -8.24
C VAL A 27 3.51 0.73 -7.65
N ASN A 28 2.65 1.62 -8.16
CA ASN A 28 2.62 3.03 -7.76
C ASN A 28 2.24 3.19 -6.27
N LEU A 29 1.10 2.63 -5.85
CA LEU A 29 0.67 2.71 -4.45
C LEU A 29 1.63 1.99 -3.51
N THR A 30 2.18 0.86 -3.95
CA THR A 30 3.12 0.07 -3.15
C THR A 30 4.44 0.84 -2.93
N GLU A 31 5.00 1.46 -3.96
CA GLU A 31 6.19 2.31 -3.83
C GLU A 31 5.95 3.54 -2.98
N MET A 32 4.78 4.19 -3.11
CA MET A 32 4.43 5.34 -2.28
C MET A 32 4.38 4.98 -0.79
N MET A 33 3.80 3.83 -0.43
CA MET A 33 3.82 3.32 0.94
C MET A 33 5.26 3.13 1.46
N LEU A 34 6.17 2.63 0.64
CA LEU A 34 7.57 2.45 1.00
C LEU A 34 8.32 3.78 1.19
N VAL A 35 8.12 4.74 0.29
CA VAL A 35 8.75 6.07 0.37
C VAL A 35 8.29 6.84 1.61
N LEU A 36 7.03 6.65 2.02
CA LEU A 36 6.48 7.23 3.25
C LEU A 36 6.90 6.48 4.53
N GLY A 37 7.71 5.41 4.43
CA GLY A 37 8.15 4.62 5.58
C GLY A 37 7.05 3.75 6.20
N LEU A 38 6.03 3.39 5.43
CA LEU A 38 4.84 2.66 5.92
C LEU A 38 4.92 1.14 5.70
N LYS A 39 6.11 0.60 5.44
CA LYS A 39 6.32 -0.84 5.19
C LYS A 39 5.71 -1.72 6.30
N ASP A 40 5.91 -1.34 7.57
CA ASP A 40 5.43 -2.11 8.72
C ASP A 40 3.89 -2.14 8.84
N ARG A 41 3.18 -1.32 8.06
CA ARG A 41 1.72 -1.31 7.97
C ARG A 41 1.19 -2.09 6.78
N LEU A 42 2.05 -2.56 5.88
CA LEU A 42 1.63 -3.42 4.77
C LEU A 42 1.38 -4.84 5.28
N ALA A 43 0.12 -5.27 5.22
CA ALA A 43 -0.28 -6.65 5.43
C ALA A 43 0.01 -7.52 4.20
N GLY A 44 0.11 -6.91 3.01
CA GLY A 44 0.43 -7.55 1.75
C GLY A 44 0.35 -6.57 0.58
N TYR A 45 0.75 -7.04 -0.61
CA TYR A 45 0.58 -6.29 -1.86
C TYR A 45 0.04 -7.20 -2.96
N THR A 46 -0.51 -6.63 -4.03
CA THR A 46 -1.04 -7.36 -5.18
C THR A 46 -0.70 -6.65 -6.49
N GLY A 47 -0.74 -7.38 -7.60
CA GLY A 47 -0.66 -6.78 -8.94
C GLY A 47 0.72 -6.27 -9.32
N ILE A 48 1.80 -6.87 -8.80
CA ILE A 48 3.19 -6.52 -9.20
C ILE A 48 3.84 -7.71 -9.91
N GLY A 49 3.82 -8.89 -9.29
CA GLY A 49 4.41 -10.11 -9.85
C GLY A 49 3.70 -10.56 -11.12
N ALA A 50 2.36 -10.53 -11.11
CA ALA A 50 1.53 -10.92 -12.26
C ALA A 50 1.84 -10.12 -13.54
N TRP A 51 2.19 -8.85 -13.40
CA TRP A 51 2.44 -7.93 -14.53
C TRP A 51 3.94 -7.69 -14.78
N LYS A 52 4.83 -8.36 -14.04
CA LYS A 52 6.31 -8.18 -14.10
C LYS A 52 6.75 -6.71 -13.97
N THR A 53 6.02 -5.90 -13.22
CA THR A 53 6.28 -4.46 -13.06
C THR A 53 7.26 -4.14 -11.93
N GLY A 54 7.67 -5.13 -11.14
CA GLY A 54 8.58 -4.95 -10.00
C GLY A 54 10.05 -4.84 -10.40
N THR A 55 10.70 -3.73 -10.05
CA THR A 55 12.17 -3.59 -10.14
C THR A 55 12.87 -4.41 -9.06
N ALA A 56 14.14 -4.79 -9.28
CA ALA A 56 14.94 -5.49 -8.26
C ALA A 56 15.06 -4.69 -6.94
N ARG A 57 15.10 -3.35 -7.04
CA ARG A 57 15.08 -2.46 -5.88
C ARG A 57 13.78 -2.59 -5.10
N LEU A 58 12.64 -2.58 -5.79
CA LEU A 58 11.33 -2.71 -5.18
C LEU A 58 11.17 -4.08 -4.50
N GLN A 59 11.57 -5.16 -5.17
CA GLN A 59 11.53 -6.51 -4.59
C GLN A 59 12.33 -6.60 -3.29
N LYS A 60 13.54 -6.01 -3.25
CA LYS A 60 14.34 -5.94 -2.03
C LYS A 60 13.65 -5.12 -0.94
N ALA A 61 13.01 -4.01 -1.30
CA ALA A 61 12.28 -3.18 -0.34
C ALA A 61 11.04 -3.90 0.24
N LEU A 62 10.39 -4.75 -0.55
CA LEU A 62 9.22 -5.54 -0.15
C LEU A 62 9.56 -6.84 0.60
N ALA A 63 10.83 -7.18 0.76
CA ALA A 63 11.24 -8.40 1.48
C ALA A 63 10.52 -8.52 2.84
N GLY A 64 9.83 -9.65 3.06
CA GLY A 64 9.05 -9.91 4.26
C GLY A 64 7.58 -9.48 4.23
N VAL A 65 7.14 -8.78 3.17
CA VAL A 65 5.73 -8.48 2.91
C VAL A 65 5.21 -9.50 1.89
N PRO A 66 4.11 -10.22 2.14
CA PRO A 66 3.59 -11.21 1.20
C PRO A 66 2.93 -10.54 -0.01
N GLU A 67 3.10 -11.14 -1.19
CA GLU A 67 2.19 -10.93 -2.31
C GLU A 67 0.95 -11.81 -2.08
N LEU A 68 -0.25 -11.23 -2.16
CA LEU A 68 -1.53 -11.91 -1.90
C LEU A 68 -2.21 -12.40 -3.18
#